data_AF-A0A402AU82-F1
#
_entry.id   AF-A0A402AU82-F1
#
_cell.length_a   1.000
_cell.length_b   1.000
_cell.length_c   1.000
_cell.angle_alpha   90.00
_cell.angle_beta   90.00
_cell.angle_gamma   90.00
#
_symmetry.space_group_name_H-M   'P 1'
#
loop_
_entity.id
_entity.type
_entity.pdbx_description
1 polymer ?
#
loop_
_entity_poly.entity_id
_entity_poly.type
_entity_poly.pdbx_seq_one_letter_code
_entity_poly.pdbx_strand_id
1 'polypeptide(L)'
;MPEQENRPQDVNAQPTNPEQFQAAREAAEQKIDQAIDQFASKIPGAEQYVGHAKEAASGVLNNLEKEAEGRLGGIVNSASGILGGLFGKRKKEEPPPS
;
A
#
# COMPACT_ATOMS: atom_id res chain seq x y z
N MET A 1 -33.37 -22.67 6.25
CA MET A 1 -32.58 -21.59 6.87
C MET A 1 -31.12 -21.98 6.73
N PRO A 2 -30.33 -21.35 5.85
CA PRO A 2 -28.89 -21.59 5.84
C PRO A 2 -28.20 -20.61 6.80
N GLU A 3 -27.56 -21.18 7.81
CA GLU A 3 -26.60 -20.53 8.69
C GLU A 3 -25.38 -20.12 7.86
N GLN A 4 -25.26 -18.83 7.56
CA GLN A 4 -24.11 -18.27 6.86
C GLN A 4 -23.14 -17.65 7.88
N GLU A 5 -22.34 -18.55 8.44
CA GLU A 5 -20.96 -18.39 8.87
C GLU A 5 -20.44 -16.94 8.97
N ASN A 6 -20.48 -16.46 10.21
CA ASN A 6 -19.85 -15.25 10.71
C ASN A 6 -18.32 -15.39 10.58
N ARG A 7 -17.77 -15.14 9.38
CA ARG A 7 -16.33 -15.11 9.15
C ARG A 7 -15.76 -13.79 9.71
N PRO A 8 -14.79 -13.84 10.63
CA PRO A 8 -14.08 -12.63 11.03
C PRO A 8 -13.43 -12.02 9.78
N GLN A 9 -13.74 -10.75 9.52
CA GLN A 9 -13.16 -9.98 8.45
C GLN A 9 -11.64 -10.00 8.62
N ASP A 10 -10.96 -10.60 7.64
CA ASP A 10 -9.52 -10.71 7.58
C ASP A 10 -8.93 -9.29 7.48
N VAL A 11 -8.46 -8.76 8.62
CA VAL A 11 -7.84 -7.44 8.79
C VAL A 11 -6.48 -7.33 8.07
N ASN A 12 -6.09 -8.35 7.31
CA ASN A 12 -4.75 -8.49 6.76
C ASN A 12 -4.74 -8.73 5.24
N ALA A 13 -5.78 -8.27 4.52
CA ALA A 13 -5.76 -8.22 3.06
C ALA A 13 -4.78 -7.14 2.59
N GLN A 14 -3.52 -7.53 2.44
CA GLN A 14 -2.46 -6.71 1.89
C GLN A 14 -2.84 -6.32 0.45
N PRO A 15 -3.07 -5.04 0.14
CA PRO A 15 -3.56 -4.62 -1.17
C PRO A 15 -2.51 -4.98 -2.21
N THR A 16 -2.83 -5.99 -3.02
CA THR A 16 -1.92 -6.53 -4.04
C THR A 16 -2.03 -5.79 -5.37
N ASN A 17 -3.02 -4.89 -5.50
CA ASN A 17 -3.32 -4.18 -6.73
C ASN A 17 -3.10 -2.65 -6.58
N PRO A 18 -2.37 -2.00 -7.50
CA PRO A 18 -2.12 -0.55 -7.47
C PRO A 18 -3.42 0.28 -7.50
N GLU A 19 -4.46 -0.15 -8.20
CA GLU A 19 -5.77 0.51 -8.20
C GLU A 19 -6.46 0.46 -6.83
N GLN A 20 -6.31 -0.64 -6.08
CA GLN A 20 -6.85 -0.75 -4.73
C GLN A 20 -6.07 0.14 -3.75
N PHE A 21 -4.77 0.32 -3.98
CA PHE A 21 -3.95 1.23 -3.21
C PHE A 21 -4.37 2.69 -3.43
N GLN A 22 -4.60 3.08 -4.69
CA GLN A 22 -5.13 4.41 -5.05
C GLN A 22 -6.48 4.67 -4.36
N ALA A 23 -7.42 3.72 -4.43
CA ALA A 23 -8.72 3.86 -3.79
C ALA A 23 -8.62 3.93 -2.25
N ALA A 24 -7.73 3.14 -1.64
CA ALA A 24 -7.48 3.19 -0.20
C ALA A 24 -6.89 4.54 0.23
N ARG A 25 -6.00 5.11 -0.58
CA ARG A 25 -5.43 6.44 -0.38
C ARG A 25 -6.52 7.51 -0.45
N GLU A 26 -7.34 7.53 -1.49
CA GLU A 26 -8.43 8.50 -1.63
C GLU A 26 -9.39 8.43 -0.43
N ALA A 27 -9.73 7.22 0.02
CA ALA A 27 -10.56 7.04 1.20
C ALA A 27 -9.89 7.55 2.49
N ALA A 28 -8.57 7.37 2.62
CA ALA A 28 -7.80 7.91 3.74
C ALA A 28 -7.73 9.44 3.72
N GLU A 29 -7.47 10.04 2.55
CA GLU A 29 -7.48 11.49 2.34
C GLU A 29 -8.83 12.09 2.77
N GLN A 30 -9.95 11.52 2.28
CA GLN A 30 -11.29 11.98 2.65
C GLN A 30 -11.55 11.91 4.16
N LYS A 31 -11.13 10.83 4.84
CA LYS A 31 -11.28 10.71 6.29
C LYS A 31 -10.44 11.73 7.05
N ILE A 32 -9.21 11.99 6.60
CA ILE A 32 -8.34 12.98 7.23
C ILE A 32 -8.91 14.38 7.03
N ASP A 33 -9.37 14.70 5.82
CA ASP A 33 -10.03 15.97 5.52
C ASP A 33 -11.23 16.22 6.43
N GLN A 34 -12.10 15.22 6.57
CA GLN A 34 -13.25 15.28 7.48
C GLN A 34 -12.81 15.50 8.94
N ALA A 35 -11.75 14.82 9.39
CA ALA A 35 -11.24 14.98 10.75
C ALA A 35 -10.66 16.39 10.98
N ILE A 36 -9.94 16.93 9.99
CA ILE A 36 -9.40 18.29 10.02
C ILE A 36 -10.54 19.30 10.07
N ASP A 37 -11.55 19.14 9.22
CA ASP A 37 -12.70 20.06 9.17
C ASP A 37 -13.49 20.01 10.50
N GLN A 38 -13.71 18.82 11.04
CA GLN A 38 -14.34 18.65 12.37
C GLN A 38 -13.52 19.30 13.48
N PHE A 39 -12.19 19.16 13.45
CA PHE A 39 -11.31 19.75 14.46
C PHE A 39 -11.28 21.28 14.35
N ALA A 40 -11.19 21.81 13.12
CA ALA A 40 -11.20 23.24 12.86
C ALA A 40 -12.52 23.89 13.28
N SER A 41 -13.66 23.23 13.06
CA SER A 41 -14.98 23.74 13.50
C SER A 41 -15.10 23.91 15.02
N LYS A 42 -14.25 23.23 15.80
CA LYS A 42 -14.23 23.30 17.27
C LYS A 42 -13.30 24.38 17.81
N ILE A 43 -12.42 24.94 16.97
CA ILE A 43 -11.43 25.92 17.37
C ILE A 43 -11.73 27.23 16.62
N PRO A 44 -12.17 28.28 17.34
CA PRO A 44 -12.40 29.59 16.73
C PRO A 44 -11.14 30.08 16.01
N GLY A 45 -11.29 30.41 14.72
CA GLY A 45 -10.19 30.88 13.87
C GLY A 45 -9.30 29.79 13.28
N ALA A 46 -9.58 28.51 13.48
CA ALA A 46 -8.78 27.43 12.89
C ALA A 46 -9.02 27.21 11.39
N GLU A 47 -10.14 27.71 10.84
CA GLU A 47 -10.50 27.58 9.42
C GLU A 47 -9.39 28.07 8.47
N GLN A 48 -8.65 29.11 8.86
CA GLN A 48 -7.54 29.65 8.07
C GLN A 48 -6.36 28.67 7.93
N TYR A 49 -6.26 27.66 8.80
CA TYR A 49 -5.19 26.66 8.80
C TYR A 49 -5.60 25.32 8.19
N VAL A 50 -6.89 25.12 7.90
CA VAL A 50 -7.42 23.87 7.32
C VAL A 50 -6.70 23.50 6.03
N GLY A 51 -6.50 24.47 5.13
CA GLY A 51 -5.79 24.23 3.87
C GLY A 51 -4.37 23.68 4.08
N HIS A 52 -3.60 24.32 4.97
CA HIS A 52 -2.24 23.86 5.31
C HIS A 52 -2.25 22.48 5.97
N ALA A 53 -3.23 22.19 6.83
CA ALA A 53 -3.34 20.90 7.49
C ALA A 53 -3.66 19.76 6.50
N LYS A 54 -4.56 20.00 5.55
CA LYS A 54 -4.90 19.03 4.49
C LYS A 54 -3.72 18.76 3.55
N GLU A 55 -2.99 19.81 3.20
CA GLU A 55 -1.81 19.72 2.35
C GLU A 55 -0.66 18.96 3.05
N ALA A 56 -0.43 19.22 4.34
CA ALA A 56 0.53 18.47 5.15
C ALA A 56 0.14 16.99 5.27
N ALA A 57 -1.14 16.69 5.52
CA ALA A 57 -1.65 15.32 5.58
C ALA A 57 -1.46 14.56 4.26
N SER A 58 -1.77 15.20 3.14
CA SER A 58 -1.56 14.65 1.80
C SER A 58 -0.07 14.35 1.54
N GLY A 59 0.82 15.22 2.01
CA GLY A 59 2.27 15.01 1.95
C GLY A 59 2.74 13.76 2.72
N VAL A 60 2.16 13.51 3.90
CA VAL A 60 2.47 12.31 4.69
C VAL A 60 2.01 11.04 3.98
N LEU A 61 0.79 11.03 3.42
CA LEU A 61 0.27 9.88 2.67
C LEU A 61 1.11 9.57 1.42
N ASN A 62 1.56 10.59 0.69
CA ASN A 62 2.48 10.42 -0.44
C ASN A 62 3.81 9.78 -0.04
N ASN A 63 4.36 10.13 1.12
CA ASN A 63 5.61 9.54 1.60
C ASN A 63 5.40 8.09 2.02
N LEU A 64 4.27 7.79 2.67
CA LEU A 64 3.91 6.43 3.06
C LEU A 64 3.69 5.53 1.84
N GLU A 65 3.05 6.05 0.79
CA GLU A 65 2.91 5.39 -0.51
C GLU A 65 4.27 5.05 -1.11
N LYS A 66 5.18 6.01 -1.20
CA LYS A 66 6.53 5.78 -1.72
C LYS A 66 7.32 4.74 -0.92
N GLU A 67 7.18 4.74 0.40
CA GLU A 67 7.83 3.73 1.25
C GLU A 67 7.23 2.33 1.04
N ALA A 68 5.90 2.26 0.89
CA ALA A 68 5.19 1.02 0.57
C ALA A 68 5.58 0.49 -0.81
N GLU A 69 5.63 1.34 -1.84
CA GLU A 69 6.11 0.99 -3.18
C GLU A 69 7.57 0.52 -3.17
N GLY A 70 8.46 1.22 -2.45
CA GLY A 70 9.86 0.84 -2.33
C GLY A 70 10.06 -0.52 -1.67
N ARG A 71 9.25 -0.84 -0.64
CA ARG A 71 9.26 -2.14 0.04
C ARG A 71 8.66 -3.25 -0.81
N LEU A 72 7.50 -3.02 -1.43
CA LEU A 72 6.82 -4.01 -2.28
C LEU A 72 7.62 -4.29 -3.57
N GLY A 73 8.14 -3.24 -4.21
CA GLY A 73 9.01 -3.36 -5.38
C GLY A 73 10.33 -4.07 -5.07
N GLY A 74 10.89 -3.85 -3.88
CA GLY A 74 12.08 -4.58 -3.41
C GLY A 74 11.84 -6.07 -3.25
N ILE A 75 10.71 -6.46 -2.66
CA ILE A 75 10.35 -7.88 -2.43
C ILE A 75 10.07 -8.60 -3.76
N VAL A 76 9.37 -7.96 -4.70
CA VAL A 76 9.10 -8.54 -6.03
C VAL A 76 10.40 -8.77 -6.81
N ASN A 77 11.36 -7.84 -6.76
CA ASN A 77 12.66 -8.02 -7.41
C ASN A 77 13.50 -9.12 -6.76
N SER A 78 13.51 -9.23 -5.42
CA SER A 78 14.24 -10.29 -4.72
C SER A 78 13.62 -11.67 -4.95
N ALA A 79 12.30 -11.78 -4.97
CA ALA A 79 11.61 -13.06 -5.23
C ALA A 79 11.79 -13.53 -6.68
N SER A 80 11.68 -12.63 -7.68
CA SER A 80 11.97 -12.95 -9.08
C SER A 80 13.44 -13.34 -9.29
N GLY A 81 14.38 -12.72 -8.58
CA GLY A 81 15.81 -13.06 -8.66
C GLY A 81 16.14 -14.44 -8.08
N ILE A 82 15.54 -14.81 -6.94
CA ILE A 82 15.79 -16.10 -6.29
C ILE A 82 15.07 -17.25 -7.02
N LEU A 83 13.82 -17.04 -7.46
CA LEU A 83 13.08 -18.04 -8.23
C LEU A 83 13.68 -18.21 -9.64
N GLY A 84 14.07 -17.13 -10.31
CA GLY A 84 14.78 -17.18 -11.59
C GLY A 84 16.16 -17.85 -11.48
N GLY A 85 16.89 -17.63 -10.39
CA GLY A 85 18.19 -18.25 -10.12
C GLY A 85 18.11 -19.75 -9.80
N LEU A 86 17.07 -20.20 -9.10
CA LEU A 86 16.87 -21.63 -8.81
C LEU A 86 16.32 -22.42 -10.01
N PHE A 87 15.48 -21.81 -10.86
CA PHE A 87 14.89 -22.49 -12.02
C PHE A 87 15.80 -22.44 -13.27
N GLY A 88 16.72 -21.48 -13.37
CA GLY A 88 17.60 -21.30 -14.53
C GLY A 88 18.86 -22.19 -14.57
N LYS A 89 19.20 -22.89 -13.48
CA LYS A 89 20.47 -23.63 -13.35
C LYS A 89 20.41 -25.13 -13.71
N ARG A 90 19.49 -25.56 -14.59
CA ARG A 90 19.46 -26.95 -15.10
C ARG A 90 19.37 -27.03 -16.63
N LYS A 91 20.29 -26.41 -17.38
CA LYS A 91 20.72 -26.91 -18.71
C LYS A 91 22.14 -26.46 -19.01
N LYS A 92 23.09 -27.40 -18.90
CA LYS A 92 24.23 -27.69 -19.81
C LYS A 92 25.32 -28.47 -19.05
N GLU A 93 25.05 -29.76 -18.83
CA GLU A 93 26.12 -30.75 -18.86
C GLU A 93 26.22 -31.23 -20.30
N GLU A 94 27.14 -30.67 -21.07
CA GLU A 94 27.64 -31.31 -22.29
C GLU A 94 28.91 -32.08 -21.90
N PRO A 95 28.98 -33.41 -22.14
CA PRO A 95 30.18 -34.17 -21.86
C PRO A 95 31.30 -33.81 -22.86
N PRO A 96 32.57 -33.82 -22.45
CA PRO A 96 33.68 -33.52 -23.36
C PRO A 96 33.80 -34.60 -24.44
N PRO A 97 34.01 -34.23 -25.72
CA PRO A 97 34.29 -35.20 -26.77
C PRO A 97 35.65 -35.88 -26.53
N SER A 98 35.69 -37.20 -26.75
CA SER A 98 36.87 -38.07 -26.64
C SER A 98 37.92 -37.83 -27.72
#